data_AF-A0AAT9HNR6-F1
#
_entry.id   AF-A0AAT9HNR6-F1
#
_cell.length_a   1.000
_cell.length_b   1.000
_cell.length_c   1.000
_cell.angle_alpha   90.00
_cell.angle_beta   90.00
_cell.angle_gamma   90.00
#
_symmetry.space_group_name_H-M   'P 1'
#
loop_
_entity.id
_entity.type
_entity.pdbx_description
1 polymer ?
#
loop_
_entity_poly.entity_id
_entity_poly.type
_entity_poly.pdbx_seq_one_letter_code
_entity_poly.pdbx_strand_id
1 'polypeptide(L)' 'MPVHTVVEPAHEGKGIAGSLARELYAVAAREGSAVAPLCPYVVRWAERHPDEAPAAGPELIRAAEEWLAAHSERF' A
#
# COMPACT_ATOMS: atom_id res chain seq x y z
N MET A 1 1.99 4.45 4.46
CA MET A 1 2.98 3.92 3.49
C MET A 1 3.08 2.40 3.65
N PRO A 2 2.28 1.60 2.92
CA PRO A 2 2.40 0.14 2.99
C PRO A 2 3.69 -0.33 2.32
N VAL A 3 4.57 -0.98 3.08
CA VAL A 3 5.87 -1.48 2.60
C VAL A 3 5.85 -2.97 2.29
N HIS A 4 4.97 -3.72 2.94
CA HIS A 4 4.80 -5.14 2.69
C HIS A 4 3.37 -5.60 2.95
N THR A 5 3.00 -6.75 2.39
CA THR A 5 1.71 -7.42 2.63
C THR A 5 1.97 -8.92 2.62
N VAL A 6 1.66 -9.58 3.74
CA VAL A 6 1.79 -11.04 3.89
C VAL A 6 0.41 -11.65 3.94
N VAL A 7 0.25 -12.75 3.22
CA VAL A 7 -0.83 -13.70 3.45
C VAL A 7 -0.17 -15.05 3.63
N GLU A 8 -0.47 -15.71 4.74
CA GLU A 8 0.07 -17.06 5.01
C GLU A 8 -0.34 -18.01 3.88
N PRO A 9 0.54 -18.94 3.44
CA PRO A 9 0.29 -19.82 2.29
C PRO A 9 -1.05 -20.57 2.36
N ALA A 10 -1.48 -21.00 3.56
CA ALA A 10 -2.77 -21.66 3.78
C ALA A 10 -4.01 -20.79 3.47
N HIS A 11 -3.81 -19.49 3.26
CA HIS A 11 -4.84 -18.50 3.03
C HIS A 11 -4.74 -17.81 1.66
N GLU A 12 -3.77 -18.20 0.83
CA GLU A 12 -3.65 -17.73 -0.55
C GLU A 12 -4.87 -18.10 -1.41
N GLY A 13 -5.06 -17.38 -2.52
CA GLY A 13 -6.17 -17.60 -3.46
C GLY A 13 -7.55 -17.13 -2.97
N LYS A 14 -7.68 -16.70 -1.71
CA LYS A 14 -8.95 -16.28 -1.09
C LYS A 14 -9.26 -14.78 -1.21
N GLY A 15 -8.43 -14.02 -1.93
CA GLY A 15 -8.63 -12.56 -2.10
C GLY A 15 -8.27 -11.70 -0.87
N ILE A 16 -7.59 -12.26 0.13
CA ILE A 16 -7.30 -11.57 1.40
C ILE A 16 -6.40 -10.34 1.20
N ALA A 17 -5.28 -10.48 0.46
CA ALA A 17 -4.38 -9.36 0.22
C ALA A 17 -5.07 -8.17 -0.49
N GLY A 18 -6.02 -8.47 -1.39
CA GLY A 18 -6.82 -7.43 -2.05
C GLY A 18 -7.81 -6.76 -1.10
N SER A 19 -8.38 -7.52 -0.16
CA SER A 19 -9.26 -6.97 0.88
C SER A 19 -8.48 -6.08 1.86
N LEU A 20 -7.25 -6.48 2.22
CA LEU A 20 -6.35 -5.67 3.03
C LEU A 20 -5.98 -4.35 2.33
N ALA A 21 -5.64 -4.41 1.04
CA ALA A 21 -5.34 -3.21 0.25
C ALA A 21 -6.55 -2.26 0.16
N ARG A 22 -7.75 -2.81 -0.10
CA ARG A 22 -8.99 -2.02 -0.11
C ARG A 22 -9.24 -1.31 1.21
N GLU A 23 -9.16 -2.03 2.34
CA GLU A 23 -9.39 -1.41 3.65
C GLU A 23 -8.32 -0.38 3.99
N LEU A 24 -7.05 -0.61 3.62
CA LEU A 24 -5.98 0.37 3.78
C LEU A 24 -6.33 1.71 3.09
N TYR A 25 -6.79 1.68 1.84
CA TYR A 25 -7.20 2.90 1.14
C TYR A 25 -8.50 3.49 1.71
N ALA A 26 -9.45 2.65 2.14
CA ALA A 26 -10.67 3.12 2.79
C ALA A 26 -10.39 3.87 4.10
N VAL A 27 -9.48 3.36 4.95
CA VAL A 27 -9.01 4.06 6.15
C VAL A 27 -8.38 5.40 5.78
N ALA A 28 -7.45 5.40 4.82
CA ALA A 28 -6.76 6.61 4.40
C ALA A 28 -7.72 7.68 3.87
N ALA A 29 -8.74 7.28 3.10
CA ALA A 29 -9.78 8.18 2.61
C ALA A 29 -10.62 8.77 3.76
N ARG A 30 -11.02 7.96 4.76
CA ARG A 30 -11.74 8.44 5.95
C ARG A 30 -10.93 9.43 6.77
N GLU A 31 -9.62 9.25 6.82
CA GLU A 31 -8.69 10.10 7.57
C GLU A 31 -8.17 11.30 6.76
N GLY A 32 -8.54 11.42 5.47
CA GLY A 32 -8.02 12.47 4.59
C GLY A 32 -6.51 12.35 4.33
N SER A 33 -5.95 11.16 4.49
CA SER A 33 -4.51 10.89 4.33
C SER A 33 -4.20 10.32 2.95
N ALA A 34 -3.07 10.74 2.38
CA ALA A 34 -2.55 10.14 1.16
C ALA A 34 -1.79 8.84 1.45
N VAL A 35 -1.89 7.86 0.53
CA VAL A 35 -1.16 6.59 0.63
C VAL A 35 0.02 6.63 -0.33
N ALA A 36 1.23 6.39 0.19
CA ALA A 36 2.44 6.15 -0.60
C ALA A 36 2.72 4.64 -0.65
N PRO A 37 2.26 3.89 -1.68
CA PRO A 37 2.48 2.45 -1.73
C PRO A 37 3.90 2.10 -2.18
N LEU A 38 4.66 1.42 -1.33
CA LEU A 38 6.00 0.89 -1.68
C LEU A 38 5.99 -0.64 -1.85
N CYS A 39 5.01 -1.33 -1.27
CA CYS A 39 4.80 -2.75 -1.51
C CYS A 39 4.41 -3.00 -2.98
N PRO A 40 5.13 -3.84 -3.75
CA PRO A 40 4.80 -4.12 -5.16
C PRO A 40 3.39 -4.68 -5.36
N TYR A 41 2.87 -5.44 -4.39
CA TYR A 41 1.50 -5.93 -4.43
C TYR A 41 0.50 -4.78 -4.39
N VAL A 42 0.68 -3.84 -3.46
CA VAL A 42 -0.24 -2.71 -3.28
C VAL A 42 -0.14 -1.73 -4.44
N VAL A 43 1.06 -1.51 -5.00
CA VAL A 43 1.24 -0.73 -6.23
C VAL A 43 0.40 -1.31 -7.36
N ARG A 44 0.58 -2.61 -7.67
CA ARG A 44 -0.20 -3.29 -8.72
C ARG A 44 -1.69 -3.37 -8.40
N TRP A 45 -2.06 -3.42 -7.12
CA TRP A 45 -3.46 -3.38 -6.72
C TRP A 45 -4.07 -2.02 -7.03
N ALA A 46 -3.40 -0.92 -6.69
CA ALA A 46 -3.83 0.45 -6.94
C ALA A 46 -3.99 0.74 -8.44
N GLU A 47 -3.04 0.30 -9.27
CA GLU A 47 -3.12 0.43 -10.74
C GLU A 47 -4.40 -0.19 -11.33
N ARG A 48 -4.93 -1.24 -10.69
CA ARG A 48 -6.16 -1.93 -11.11
C ARG A 48 -7.43 -1.35 -10.51
N HIS A 49 -7.32 -0.46 -9.52
CA HIS A 49 -8.45 0.12 -8.78
C HIS A 49 -8.28 1.64 -8.61
N PRO A 50 -8.13 2.42 -9.70
CA PRO A 50 -7.82 3.85 -9.61
C PRO A 50 -8.91 4.68 -8.90
N ASP A 51 -10.17 4.23 -8.92
CA ASP A 51 -11.28 4.91 -8.24
C ASP A 51 -11.22 4.75 -6.71
N GLU A 52 -10.59 3.68 -6.23
CA GLU A 52 -10.46 3.37 -4.80
C GLU A 52 -9.09 3.77 -4.25
N ALA A 53 -8.07 3.72 -5.11
CA ALA A 53 -6.69 4.04 -4.80
C ALA A 53 -6.18 5.14 -5.73
N PRO A 54 -6.40 6.41 -5.37
CA PRO A 54 -5.84 7.52 -6.13
C PRO A 54 -4.32 7.46 -6.13
N ALA A 55 -3.72 7.80 -7.27
CA ALA A 55 -2.27 7.80 -7.42
C ALA A 55 -1.61 8.81 -6.47
N ALA A 56 -0.53 8.38 -5.82
CA ALA A 56 0.31 9.26 -5.02
C ALA A 56 1.13 10.19 -5.93
N GLY A 57 1.32 11.44 -5.50
CA GLY A 57 2.25 12.35 -6.16
C GLY A 57 3.70 11.86 -6.04
N PRO A 58 4.58 12.18 -7.01
CA PRO A 58 5.96 11.68 -7.04
C PRO A 58 6.79 12.12 -5.83
N GLU A 59 6.55 13.34 -5.31
CA GLU A 59 7.24 13.84 -4.12
C GLU A 59 6.93 13.02 -2.87
N LEU A 60 5.68 12.56 -2.73
CA LEU A 60 5.27 11.72 -1.60
C LEU A 60 5.91 10.33 -1.69
N ILE A 61 6.01 9.76 -2.90
CA ILE A 61 6.70 8.48 -3.13
C ILE A 61 8.18 8.61 -2.78
N ARG A 62 8.86 9.65 -3.27
CA ARG A 62 10.28 9.88 -2.98
C ARG A 62 10.54 10.02 -1.48
N ALA A 63 9.71 10.80 -0.77
CA ALA A 63 9.83 10.95 0.68
C ALA A 63 9.61 9.61 1.42
N ALA A 64 8.68 8.79 0.94
CA ALA A 64 8.44 7.44 1.47
C ALA A 64 9.65 6.52 1.26
N GLU A 65 10.24 6.52 0.08
CA GLU A 65 11.44 5.73 -0.24
C GLU A 65 12.66 6.14 0.61
N GLU A 66 12.90 7.45 0.73
CA GLU A 66 13.97 8.01 1.58
C GLU A 66 13.78 7.59 3.04
N TRP A 67 12.55 7.66 3.54
CA TRP A 67 12.24 7.24 4.90
C TRP A 67 12.46 5.74 5.12
N LEU A 68 12.06 4.89 4.16
CA LEU A 68 12.26 3.45 4.24
C LEU A 68 13.76 3.09 4.20
N ALA A 69 14.53 3.73 3.33
CA ALA A 69 15.98 3.53 3.25
C ALA A 69 16.68 3.88 4.58
N ALA A 70 16.20 4.90 5.28
CA ALA A 70 16.73 5.30 6.58
C ALA A 70 16.31 4.40 7.76
N HIS A 71 15.29 3.54 7.61
CA HIS A 71 14.70 2.74 8.70
C HIS A 71 14.41 1.29 8.28
N SER A 72 15.25 0.73 7.42
CA SER A 72 15.03 -0.59 6.81
C SER A 72 14.94 -1.74 7.83
N GLU A 73 15.59 -1.62 8.99
CA GLU A 73 15.55 -2.62 10.06
C GLU A 73 14.20 -2.76 10.77
N ARG A 74 13.26 -1.86 10.50
CA ARG A 74 11.94 -1.80 11.16
C ARG A 74 10.89 -2.68 10.47
N PHE A 75 11.20 -3.26 9.32
CA PHE A 75 10.29 -4.03 8.46
C PHE A 75 10.97 -5.26 7.88
#